data_AF-A0A7S2DHI9-F1
#
_entry.id   AF-A0A7S2DHI9-F1
#
_cell.length_a   1.000
_cell.length_b   1.000
_cell.length_c   1.000
_cell.angle_alpha   90.00
_cell.angle_beta   90.00
_cell.angle_gamma   90.00
#
_symmetry.space_group_name_H-M   'P 1'
#
loop_
_entity.id
_entity.type
_entity.pdbx_description
1 polymer ?
#
loop_
_entity_poly.entity_id
_entity_poly.type
_entity_poly.pdbx_seq_one_letter_code
_entity_poly.pdbx_strand_id
1 'polypeptide(L)'
;EALQSLHASLSQKVVDGPRKYYRVPEWAESSLPDVWFDACQVWEVLAADLSISPVHMAAAGLVDPSKGIALRFPRFLRIREDKGVEDATNSEQIAQMYKDQACTKTSGGADDDDEY
;
A
#
# COMPACT_ATOMS: atom_id res chain seq x y z
N GLU A 1 -19.58 -4.18 -14.85
CA GLU A 1 -18.81 -5.14 -15.68
C GLU A 1 -17.37 -5.32 -15.19
N ALA A 2 -16.56 -4.25 -15.06
CA ALA A 2 -15.16 -4.35 -14.64
C ALA A 2 -14.94 -5.09 -13.30
N LEU A 3 -15.72 -4.78 -12.25
CA LEU A 3 -15.61 -5.46 -10.95
C LEU A 3 -15.93 -6.96 -11.02
N GLN A 4 -16.88 -7.36 -11.86
CA GLN A 4 -17.28 -8.75 -12.00
C GLN A 4 -16.20 -9.57 -12.72
N SER A 5 -15.59 -9.00 -13.76
CA SER A 5 -14.41 -9.58 -14.41
C SER A 5 -13.23 -9.71 -13.44
N LEU A 6 -12.99 -8.66 -12.65
CA LEU A 6 -11.92 -8.66 -11.66
C LEU A 6 -12.12 -9.74 -10.60
N HIS A 7 -13.34 -9.87 -10.08
CA HIS A 7 -13.70 -10.96 -9.17
C HIS A 7 -13.46 -12.33 -9.81
N ALA A 8 -13.91 -12.56 -11.05
CA ALA A 8 -13.70 -13.84 -11.73
C ALA A 8 -12.20 -14.20 -11.87
N SER A 9 -11.35 -13.21 -12.13
CA SER A 9 -9.90 -13.39 -12.22
C SER A 9 -9.25 -13.66 -10.85
N LEU A 10 -9.54 -12.82 -9.85
CA LEU A 10 -8.91 -12.91 -8.53
C LEU A 10 -9.38 -14.10 -7.71
N SER A 11 -10.64 -14.54 -7.87
CA SER A 11 -11.16 -15.71 -7.15
C SER A 11 -10.40 -17.00 -7.48
N GLN A 12 -9.72 -17.06 -8.64
CA GLN A 12 -8.84 -18.19 -8.99
C GLN A 12 -7.46 -18.13 -8.33
N LYS A 13 -7.13 -17.01 -7.67
CA LYS A 13 -5.81 -16.72 -7.06
C LYS A 13 -5.86 -16.65 -5.54
N VAL A 14 -7.00 -17.05 -4.95
CA VAL A 14 -7.22 -17.05 -3.50
C VAL A 14 -6.30 -18.06 -2.83
N VAL A 15 -5.77 -17.68 -1.66
CA VAL A 15 -4.96 -18.53 -0.78
C VAL A 15 -5.53 -18.50 0.64
N ASP A 16 -5.24 -19.53 1.43
CA ASP A 16 -5.82 -19.72 2.77
C ASP A 16 -5.34 -18.68 3.81
N GLY A 17 -4.32 -17.89 3.50
CA GLY A 17 -3.76 -16.89 4.41
C GLY A 17 -2.59 -16.13 3.81
N PRO A 18 -2.01 -15.17 4.56
CA PRO A 18 -0.88 -14.38 4.08
C PRO A 18 0.33 -15.26 3.79
N ARG A 19 1.01 -14.99 2.67
CA ARG A 19 2.31 -15.60 2.38
C ARG A 19 3.33 -15.13 3.43
N LYS A 20 4.32 -15.98 3.76
CA LYS A 20 5.35 -15.66 4.78
C LYS A 20 6.17 -14.40 4.48
N TYR A 21 6.27 -14.02 3.21
CA TYR A 21 6.99 -12.81 2.78
C TYR A 21 6.11 -11.56 2.74
N TYR A 22 4.80 -11.68 3.02
CA TYR A 22 3.94 -10.52 3.21
C TYR A 22 4.18 -9.95 4.60
N ARG A 23 4.47 -8.65 4.65
CA ARG A 23 4.57 -7.91 5.90
C ARG A 23 3.24 -7.24 6.18
N VAL A 24 2.53 -7.72 7.19
CA VAL A 24 1.20 -7.24 7.58
C VAL A 24 1.20 -6.86 9.06
N PRO A 25 0.42 -5.85 9.48
CA PRO A 25 0.36 -5.46 10.89
C PRO A 25 -0.38 -6.52 11.72
N GLU A 26 0.29 -7.13 12.69
CA GLU A 26 -0.34 -8.11 13.59
C GLU A 26 -1.35 -7.46 14.54
N TRP A 27 -1.21 -6.17 14.82
CA TRP A 27 -2.05 -5.42 15.77
C TRP A 27 -3.28 -4.76 15.15
N ALA A 28 -3.40 -4.77 13.82
CA ALA A 28 -4.47 -4.09 13.10
C ALA A 28 -5.36 -5.10 12.35
N GLU A 29 -5.98 -6.00 13.10
CA GLU A 29 -6.83 -7.08 12.56
C GLU A 29 -7.94 -6.53 11.64
N SER A 30 -8.55 -5.39 11.98
CA SER A 30 -9.58 -4.74 11.16
C SER A 30 -9.07 -4.17 9.83
N SER A 31 -7.76 -4.07 9.65
CA SER A 31 -7.12 -3.65 8.40
C SER A 31 -6.65 -4.83 7.56
N LEU A 32 -6.77 -6.07 8.05
CA LEU A 32 -6.45 -7.26 7.29
C LEU A 32 -7.58 -7.58 6.30
N PRO A 33 -7.24 -8.08 5.10
CA PRO A 33 -8.25 -8.47 4.13
C PRO A 33 -8.99 -9.74 4.56
N ASP A 34 -10.27 -9.83 4.21
CA ASP A 34 -11.08 -11.05 4.40
C ASP A 34 -10.59 -12.21 3.52
N VAL A 35 -10.01 -11.89 2.36
CA VAL A 35 -9.57 -12.85 1.35
C VAL A 35 -8.13 -12.53 0.95
N TRP A 36 -7.26 -13.53 1.02
CA TRP A 36 -5.85 -13.41 0.63
C TRP A 36 -5.65 -13.89 -0.80
N PHE A 37 -4.76 -13.20 -1.52
CA PHE A 37 -4.33 -13.60 -2.86
C PHE A 37 -2.83 -13.86 -2.89
N ASP A 38 -2.41 -14.77 -3.75
CA ASP A 38 -1.00 -14.84 -4.13
C ASP A 38 -0.61 -13.59 -4.92
N ALA A 39 0.66 -13.20 -4.87
CA ALA A 39 1.13 -12.02 -5.58
C ALA A 39 1.07 -12.35 -7.08
N CYS A 40 0.07 -11.80 -7.78
CA CYS A 40 -0.20 -12.20 -9.16
C CYS A 40 -0.46 -11.04 -10.12
N GLN A 41 -0.73 -9.83 -9.62
CA GLN A 41 -1.17 -8.72 -10.45
C GLN A 41 -0.63 -7.39 -9.92
N VAL A 42 -0.23 -6.51 -10.83
CA VAL A 42 0.19 -5.15 -10.52
C VAL A 42 -0.86 -4.17 -11.02
N TRP A 43 -1.30 -3.27 -10.15
CA TRP A 43 -2.26 -2.23 -10.49
C TRP A 43 -1.60 -0.86 -10.49
N GLU A 44 -2.01 -0.02 -11.43
CA GLU A 44 -1.68 1.40 -11.44
C GLU A 44 -2.71 2.14 -10.59
N VAL A 45 -2.24 2.79 -9.52
CA VAL A 45 -3.05 3.52 -8.56
C VAL A 45 -2.57 4.97 -8.52
N LEU A 46 -3.51 5.90 -8.65
CA LEU A 46 -3.27 7.32 -8.47
C LEU A 46 -3.61 7.72 -7.03
N ALA A 47 -2.81 8.59 -6.43
CA ALA A 47 -3.07 9.17 -5.11
C ALA A 47 -2.87 10.68 -5.16
N ALA A 48 -3.47 11.39 -4.21
CA ALA A 48 -3.26 12.83 -4.07
C ALA A 48 -1.90 13.12 -3.43
N ASP A 49 -1.62 12.46 -2.30
CA ASP A 49 -0.42 12.61 -1.48
C ASP A 49 -0.11 11.27 -0.77
N LEU A 50 1.03 11.20 -0.09
CA LEU A 50 1.43 10.11 0.80
C LEU A 50 1.49 10.58 2.25
N SER A 51 1.02 9.77 3.19
CA SER A 51 1.01 10.08 4.63
C SER A 51 1.66 8.98 5.46
N ILE A 52 2.15 9.32 6.65
CA ILE A 52 2.60 8.32 7.63
C ILE A 52 1.38 7.55 8.11
N SER A 53 1.48 6.23 8.21
CA SER A 53 0.38 5.36 8.59
C SER A 53 0.78 4.39 9.71
N PRO A 54 -0.03 4.27 10.77
CA PRO A 54 0.23 3.32 11.86
C PRO A 54 -0.09 1.86 11.48
N VAL A 55 -0.79 1.63 10.38
CA VAL A 55 -1.26 0.28 9.96
C VAL A 55 -0.65 -0.20 8.64
N HIS A 56 -0.24 0.69 7.74
CA HIS A 56 0.41 0.25 6.49
C HIS A 56 1.90 0.01 6.72
N MET A 57 2.42 -1.09 6.18
CA MET A 57 3.81 -1.54 6.41
C MET A 57 4.79 -1.11 5.31
N ALA A 58 4.31 -0.47 4.24
CA ALA A 58 5.15 0.00 3.14
C ALA A 58 6.15 1.06 3.67
N ALA A 59 7.43 0.92 3.32
CA ALA A 59 8.50 1.83 3.75
C ALA A 59 8.66 2.01 5.28
N ALA A 60 8.09 1.12 6.10
CA ALA A 60 8.23 1.19 7.56
C ALA A 60 9.69 1.02 7.97
N GLY A 61 10.22 1.95 8.77
CA GLY A 61 11.63 2.07 9.15
C GLY A 61 12.48 2.95 8.23
N LEU A 62 11.97 3.40 7.08
CA LEU A 62 12.71 4.24 6.12
C LEU A 62 12.41 5.75 6.26
N VAL A 63 11.23 6.08 6.79
CA VAL A 63 10.75 7.44 7.02
C VAL A 63 10.42 7.66 8.49
N ASP A 64 9.64 6.75 9.08
CA ASP A 64 9.37 6.68 10.53
C ASP A 64 9.96 5.37 11.09
N PRO A 65 10.50 5.34 12.32
CA PRO A 65 11.09 4.13 12.91
C PRO A 65 10.11 2.94 13.04
N SER A 66 8.82 3.21 13.16
CA SER A 66 7.79 2.21 13.50
C SER A 66 6.60 2.19 12.53
N LYS A 67 6.27 3.33 11.93
CA LYS A 67 5.12 3.52 11.03
C LYS A 67 5.55 3.39 9.57
N GLY A 68 4.65 2.94 8.70
CA GLY A 68 4.87 2.92 7.26
C GLY A 68 4.16 4.08 6.56
N ILE A 69 3.92 3.92 5.27
CA ILE A 69 3.36 4.97 4.40
C ILE A 69 2.07 4.47 3.75
N ALA A 70 1.04 5.32 3.78
CA ALA A 70 -0.22 5.11 3.08
C ALA A 70 -0.41 6.12 1.94
N LEU A 71 -1.29 5.77 1.02
CA LEU A 71 -1.75 6.66 -0.05
C LEU A 71 -2.99 7.43 0.42
N ARG A 72 -3.01 8.76 0.21
CA ARG A 72 -4.19 9.60 0.45
C ARG A 72 -5.07 9.65 -0.79
N PHE A 73 -6.34 9.29 -0.63
CA PHE A 73 -7.34 9.18 -1.71
C PHE A 73 -6.88 8.31 -2.91
N PRO A 74 -6.55 7.03 -2.68
CA PRO A 74 -6.13 6.13 -3.74
C PRO A 74 -7.27 5.87 -4.73
N ARG A 75 -6.95 5.91 -6.02
CA ARG A 75 -7.87 5.62 -7.13
C ARG A 75 -7.24 4.61 -8.06
N PHE A 76 -7.91 3.49 -8.25
CA PHE A 76 -7.54 2.52 -9.26
C PHE A 76 -7.65 3.15 -10.66
N LEU A 77 -6.59 3.04 -11.45
CA LEU A 77 -6.59 3.48 -12.86
C LEU A 77 -6.74 2.29 -13.80
N ARG A 78 -5.82 1.32 -13.70
CA ARG A 78 -5.78 0.16 -14.61
C ARG A 78 -4.93 -0.98 -14.06
N ILE A 79 -5.11 -2.16 -14.63
CA ILE A 79 -4.20 -3.30 -14.46
C ILE A 79 -2.98 -3.11 -15.37
N ARG A 80 -1.79 -3.48 -14.88
CA ARG A 80 -0.54 -3.48 -15.63
C ARG A 80 -0.16 -4.89 -16.04
N GLU A 81 -0.68 -5.33 -17.19
CA GLU A 81 -0.36 -6.64 -17.78
C GLU A 81 1.09 -6.73 -18.28
N ASP A 82 1.74 -5.57 -18.45
CA ASP A 82 3.13 -5.43 -18.89
C ASP A 82 4.16 -5.50 -17.73
N LYS A 83 3.70 -5.69 -16.48
CA LYS A 83 4.57 -5.72 -15.30
C LYS A 83 4.40 -7.00 -14.47
N GLY A 84 5.52 -7.59 -14.06
CA GLY A 84 5.54 -8.63 -13.04
C GLY A 84 5.44 -8.04 -11.63
N VAL A 85 5.16 -8.89 -10.64
CA VAL A 85 5.04 -8.46 -9.22
C VAL A 85 6.32 -7.82 -8.66
N GLU A 86 7.48 -8.27 -9.14
CA GLU A 86 8.79 -7.72 -8.77
C GLU A 86 9.07 -6.35 -9.43
N ASP A 87 8.31 -5.96 -10.48
CA ASP A 87 8.42 -4.67 -11.17
C ASP A 87 7.48 -3.60 -10.57
N ALA A 88 6.77 -3.94 -9.48
CA ALA A 88 5.94 -3.03 -8.72
C ALA A 88 6.79 -1.95 -8.03
N THR A 89 6.14 -0.84 -7.66
CA THR A 89 6.81 0.23 -6.92
C THR A 89 7.31 -0.32 -5.58
N ASN A 90 8.62 -0.20 -5.34
CA ASN A 90 9.26 -0.74 -4.14
C ASN A 90 9.19 0.25 -2.95
N SER A 91 9.52 -0.24 -1.76
CA SER A 91 9.44 0.56 -0.53
C SER A 91 10.40 1.77 -0.51
N GLU A 92 11.57 1.67 -1.14
CA GLU A 92 12.53 2.79 -1.22
C GLU A 92 11.98 3.92 -2.10
N GLN A 93 11.35 3.56 -3.23
CA GLN A 93 10.66 4.50 -4.11
C GLN A 93 9.52 5.21 -3.39
N ILE A 94 8.72 4.49 -2.59
CA ILE A 94 7.65 5.09 -1.78
C ILE A 94 8.22 6.07 -0.75
N ALA A 95 9.29 5.69 -0.05
CA ALA A 95 9.96 6.56 0.91
C ALA A 95 10.51 7.83 0.25
N GLN A 96 11.09 7.69 -0.95
CA GLN A 96 11.59 8.83 -1.72
C GLN A 96 10.46 9.75 -2.17
N MET A 97 9.39 9.19 -2.74
CA MET A 97 8.19 9.95 -3.14
C MET A 97 7.61 10.74 -1.97
N TYR A 98 7.55 10.15 -0.77
CA TYR A 98 7.07 10.83 0.42
C TYR A 98 7.96 12.02 0.82
N LYS A 99 9.29 11.84 0.81
CA LYS A 99 10.26 12.90 1.13
C LYS A 99 10.25 14.03 0.10
N ASP A 100 9.89 13.73 -1.14
CA ASP A 100 9.87 14.71 -2.22
C ASP A 100 8.63 15.61 -2.22
N GLN A 101 7.57 15.24 -1.49
CA GLN A 101 6.35 16.04 -1.36
C GLN A 101 6.66 17.45 -0.85
N ALA A 102 6.02 18.47 -1.43
CA ALA A 102 6.20 19.85 -0.98
C ALA A 102 5.66 20.07 0.45
N CYS A 103 4.60 19.34 0.83
CA CYS A 103 3.97 19.42 2.14
C CYS A 103 4.92 18.99 3.27
N THR A 104 5.73 17.94 3.06
CA THR A 104 6.70 17.43 4.04
C THR A 104 7.93 18.34 4.20
N LYS A 105 8.24 19.17 3.21
CA LYS A 105 9.35 20.14 3.25
C LYS A 105 9.02 21.41 4.04
N THR A 106 7.74 21.68 4.27
CA THR A 106 7.28 22.91 4.94
C THR A 106 6.97 22.67 6.43
N SER A 107 6.80 21.41 6.83
CA SER A 107 6.45 20.97 8.18
C SER A 107 7.67 20.44 8.93
N GLY A 108 8.59 21.34 9.27
CA GLY A 108 9.49 21.11 10.41
C GLY A 108 8.66 21.11 11.69
N GLY A 109 8.14 19.95 12.08
CA GLY A 109 7.34 19.77 13.30
C GLY A 109 5.86 20.05 13.11
N ALA A 110 5.10 19.01 12.77
CA ALA A 110 3.69 18.92 13.12
C ALA A 110 3.43 17.44 13.39
N ASP A 111 3.38 17.10 14.67
CA ASP A 111 2.73 15.91 15.18
C ASP A 111 1.30 15.91 14.65
N ASP A 112 1.03 15.19 13.56
CA ASP A 112 -0.33 14.82 13.19
C ASP A 112 -0.72 13.66 14.11
N ASP A 113 -1.25 14.03 15.27
CA ASP A 113 -2.12 13.23 16.12
C ASP A 113 -3.40 12.87 15.34
N ASP A 114 -3.31 11.90 14.44
CA ASP A 114 -4.48 11.18 13.94
C ASP A 114 -4.83 10.06 14.96
N GLU A 115 -5.42 10.50 16.08
CA GLU A 115 -6.04 9.68 17.11
C GLU A 115 -7.39 9.11 16.59
N TYR A 116 -7.55 7.78 16.66
CA TYR A 116 -8.83 7.07 16.42
C TYR A 116 -9.41 6.61 17.76
#